data_AF-A0A496ARS8-F1
#
_entry.id   AF-A0A496ARS8-F1
#
_cell.length_a   1.000
_cell.length_b   1.000
_cell.length_c   1.000
_cell.angle_alpha   90.00
_cell.angle_beta   90.00
_cell.angle_gamma   90.00
#
_symmetry.space_group_name_H-M   'P 1'
#
loop_
_entity.id
_entity.type
_entity.pdbx_description
1 polymer ?
#
loop_
_entity_poly.entity_id
_entity_poly.type
_entity_poly.pdbx_seq_one_letter_code
_entity_poly.pdbx_strand_id
1 'polypeptide(L)'
;MANYTLSSGNVFKDLELPTPDERLAKAKLVYRINHLIAAQGMTQKDAANCLEISRYKMTQLRNGRLNSFTVDDLDSLLKKL
;
A
#
# COMPACT_ATOMS: atom_id res chain seq x y z
N MET A 1 -16.33 -23.10 -23.30
CA MET A 1 -15.10 -22.28 -23.32
C MET A 1 -15.12 -21.41 -22.10
N ALA A 2 -14.02 -21.34 -21.34
CA ALA A 2 -14.02 -20.61 -20.09
C ALA A 2 -13.87 -19.11 -20.35
N ASN A 3 -14.81 -18.30 -19.85
CA ASN A 3 -14.81 -16.84 -20.00
C ASN A 3 -13.91 -16.18 -18.93
N TYR A 4 -12.63 -16.54 -18.87
CA TYR A 4 -11.67 -15.90 -17.97
C TYR A 4 -10.35 -15.62 -18.69
N THR A 5 -9.71 -14.53 -18.27
CA THR A 5 -8.37 -14.15 -18.74
C THR A 5 -7.37 -14.50 -17.65
N LEU A 6 -6.25 -15.13 -18.02
CA LEU A 6 -5.15 -15.37 -17.10
C LEU A 6 -4.47 -14.05 -16.75
N SER A 7 -4.20 -13.82 -15.46
CA SER A 7 -3.54 -12.59 -15.01
C SER A 7 -2.10 -12.53 -15.51
N SER A 8 -1.65 -11.32 -15.87
CA SER A 8 -0.23 -11.06 -16.17
C SER A 8 0.66 -11.01 -14.93
N GLY A 9 0.09 -11.18 -13.72
CA GLY A 9 0.78 -10.93 -12.44
C GLY A 9 0.72 -9.46 -12.01
N ASN A 10 0.15 -8.58 -12.82
CA ASN A 10 -0.17 -7.21 -12.47
C ASN A 10 -1.64 -6.91 -12.78
N VAL A 11 -2.50 -6.98 -11.75
CA VAL A 11 -3.94 -6.70 -11.90
C VAL A 11 -4.21 -5.29 -12.44
N PHE A 12 -3.34 -4.31 -12.17
CA PHE A 12 -3.51 -2.96 -12.70
C PHE A 12 -3.25 -2.92 -14.21
N LYS A 13 -2.34 -3.76 -14.71
CA LYS A 13 -2.09 -3.93 -16.13
C LYS A 13 -3.23 -4.68 -16.81
N ASP A 14 -3.74 -5.73 -16.17
CA ASP A 14 -4.86 -6.52 -16.67
C ASP A 14 -6.15 -5.69 -16.78
N LEU A 15 -6.30 -4.68 -15.92
CA LEU A 15 -7.41 -3.71 -15.93
C LEU A 15 -7.12 -2.45 -16.75
N GLU A 16 -5.99 -2.40 -17.48
CA GLU A 16 -5.59 -1.27 -18.34
C GLU A 16 -5.55 0.08 -17.59
N LEU A 17 -5.19 0.05 -16.30
CA LEU A 17 -5.13 1.25 -15.48
C LEU A 17 -3.83 2.04 -15.75
N PRO A 18 -3.86 3.37 -15.60
CA PRO A 18 -2.66 4.20 -15.74
C PRO A 18 -1.57 3.81 -14.73
N THR A 19 -0.31 3.90 -15.16
CA THR A 19 0.89 3.61 -14.34
C THR A 19 0.80 2.28 -13.57
N PRO A 20 0.52 1.15 -14.25
CA PRO A 20 0.17 -0.10 -13.58
C PRO A 20 1.32 -0.67 -12.73
N ASP A 21 2.57 -0.47 -13.14
CA ASP A 21 3.74 -0.94 -12.39
C ASP A 21 3.97 -0.14 -11.11
N GLU A 22 3.75 1.18 -11.17
CA GLU A 22 3.80 2.06 -9.98
C GLU A 22 2.69 1.68 -9.00
N ARG A 23 1.46 1.46 -9.47
CA ARG A 23 0.34 1.02 -8.63
C ARG A 23 0.64 -0.32 -7.96
N LEU A 24 1.22 -1.27 -8.68
CA LEU A 24 1.62 -2.55 -8.12
C LEU A 24 2.72 -2.39 -7.06
N ALA A 25 3.72 -1.55 -7.32
CA ALA A 25 4.79 -1.25 -6.35
C ALA A 25 4.21 -0.66 -5.06
N LYS A 26 3.35 0.37 -5.18
CA LYS A 26 2.68 0.99 -4.02
C LYS A 26 1.82 0.00 -3.25
N ALA A 27 1.04 -0.83 -3.93
CA ALA A 27 0.20 -1.86 -3.31
C ALA A 27 1.04 -2.88 -2.52
N LYS A 28 2.17 -3.35 -3.08
CA LYS A 28 3.09 -4.28 -2.39
C LYS A 28 3.72 -3.65 -1.15
N LEU A 29 4.18 -2.40 -1.22
CA LEU A 29 4.75 -1.69 -0.08
C LEU A 29 3.73 -1.51 1.04
N VAL A 30 2.52 -1.06 0.72
CA VAL A 30 1.45 -0.84 1.70
C VAL A 30 0.98 -2.15 2.33
N TYR A 31 0.89 -3.22 1.54
CA TYR A 31 0.63 -4.55 2.08
C TYR A 31 1.67 -4.91 3.15
N ARG A 32 2.96 -4.70 2.86
CA ARG A 32 4.03 -4.99 3.82
C ARG A 32 3.96 -4.13 5.07
N ILE A 33 3.73 -2.82 4.92
CA ILE A 33 3.56 -1.89 6.04
C ILE A 33 2.40 -2.32 6.94
N ASN A 34 1.22 -2.54 6.37
CA ASN A 34 0.03 -2.95 7.14
C ASN A 34 0.25 -4.29 7.85
N HIS A 35 0.95 -5.22 7.21
CA HIS A 35 1.29 -6.50 7.82
C HIS A 35 2.23 -6.31 9.02
N LEU A 36 3.26 -5.47 8.93
CA LEU A 36 4.18 -5.21 10.04
C LEU A 36 3.49 -4.52 11.22
N ILE A 37 2.67 -3.49 10.94
CA ILE A 37 1.85 -2.81 11.95
C ILE A 37 0.97 -3.81 12.71
N ALA A 38 0.30 -4.71 11.96
CA ALA A 38 -0.55 -5.74 12.57
C ALA A 38 0.26 -6.76 13.38
N ALA A 39 1.42 -7.20 12.87
CA ALA A 39 2.29 -8.15 13.56
C ALA A 39 2.88 -7.58 14.86
N GLN A 40 3.10 -6.26 14.93
CA GLN A 40 3.55 -5.55 16.11
C GLN A 40 2.40 -5.17 17.07
N GLY A 41 1.13 -5.50 16.73
CA GLY A 41 -0.03 -5.21 17.57
C GLY A 41 -0.35 -3.71 17.71
N MET A 42 0.17 -2.87 16.82
CA MET A 42 0.01 -1.42 16.90
C MET A 42 -1.43 -1.01 16.54
N THR A 43 -2.02 -0.12 17.34
CA THR A 43 -3.25 0.54 16.91
C THR A 43 -2.95 1.52 15.78
N GLN A 44 -3.99 1.97 15.09
CA GLN A 44 -3.83 3.00 14.06
C GLN A 44 -3.21 4.30 14.60
N LYS A 45 -3.49 4.63 15.88
CA LYS A 45 -2.93 5.82 16.52
C LYS A 45 -1.43 5.62 16.77
N ASP A 46 -1.05 4.44 17.26
CA ASP A 46 0.35 4.13 17.57
C ASP A 46 1.18 4.06 16.30
N ALA A 47 0.65 3.43 15.25
CA ALA A 47 1.29 3.40 13.94
C ALA A 47 1.47 4.81 13.35
N ALA A 48 0.46 5.69 13.46
CA ALA A 48 0.57 7.07 12.99
C ALA A 48 1.69 7.83 13.72
N ASN A 49 1.80 7.64 15.04
CA ASN A 49 2.84 8.26 15.85
C ASN A 49 4.24 7.69 15.53
N CYS A 50 4.36 6.36 15.46
CA CYS A 50 5.61 5.65 15.15
C CYS A 50 6.15 6.04 13.77
N LEU A 51 5.26 6.16 12.78
CA LEU A 51 5.60 6.54 11.42
C LEU A 51 5.75 8.07 11.22
N GLU A 52 5.45 8.86 12.24
CA GLU A 52 5.44 10.34 12.21
C GLU A 52 4.53 10.91 11.10
N ILE A 53 3.36 10.31 10.89
CA ILE A 53 2.36 10.77 9.93
C ILE A 53 1.06 11.16 10.63
N SER A 54 0.26 12.02 9.98
CA SER A 54 -1.05 12.38 10.52
C SER A 54 -1.99 11.16 10.57
N ARG A 55 -2.92 11.16 11.54
CA ARG A 55 -3.97 10.13 11.62
C ARG A 55 -4.76 10.00 10.31
N TYR A 56 -5.01 11.11 9.62
CA TYR A 56 -5.65 11.10 8.30
C TYR A 56 -4.82 10.33 7.26
N LYS A 57 -3.52 10.62 7.14
CA LYS A 57 -2.61 9.88 6.25
C LYS A 57 -2.55 8.40 6.61
N MET A 58 -2.51 8.06 7.91
CA MET A 58 -2.55 6.67 8.37
C MET A 58 -3.84 5.95 7.95
N THR A 59 -5.00 6.63 7.99
CA THR A 59 -6.27 6.07 7.47
C THR A 59 -6.21 5.82 5.96
N GLN A 60 -5.67 6.76 5.19
CA GLN A 60 -5.54 6.59 3.74
C GLN A 60 -4.62 5.40 3.40
N LEU A 61 -3.48 5.30 4.08
CA LEU A 61 -2.52 4.20 3.92
C LEU A 61 -3.16 2.84 4.22
N ARG A 62 -3.85 2.71 5.36
CA ARG A 62 -4.51 1.45 5.75
C ARG A 62 -5.60 1.03 4.77
N ASN A 63 -6.31 1.99 4.19
CA ASN A 63 -7.38 1.74 3.23
C ASN A 63 -6.89 1.58 1.77
N GLY A 64 -5.58 1.59 1.51
CA GLY A 64 -5.05 1.48 0.15
C GLY A 64 -5.36 2.71 -0.73
N ARG A 65 -5.67 3.87 -0.13
CA ARG A 65 -5.91 5.13 -0.85
C ARG A 65 -4.58 5.87 -1.05
N LEU A 66 -3.84 5.48 -2.08
CA LEU A 66 -2.42 5.81 -2.22
C LEU A 66 -2.12 7.02 -3.11
N ASN A 67 -3.14 7.77 -3.52
CA ASN A 67 -2.98 8.92 -4.42
C ASN A 67 -2.07 10.02 -3.84
N SER A 68 -2.02 10.14 -2.51
CA SER A 68 -1.19 11.12 -1.80
C SER A 68 0.20 10.60 -1.38
N PHE A 69 0.59 9.40 -1.83
CA PHE A 69 1.85 8.77 -1.50
C PHE A 69 2.63 8.46 -2.76
N THR A 70 3.90 8.84 -2.78
CA THR A 70 4.88 8.35 -3.76
C THR A 70 5.36 6.96 -3.36
N VAL A 71 6.10 6.28 -4.25
CA VAL A 71 6.79 5.03 -3.91
C VAL A 71 7.83 5.28 -2.81
N ASP A 72 8.57 6.39 -2.92
CA ASP A 72 9.62 6.76 -1.96
C ASP A 72 9.05 7.10 -0.57
N ASP A 73 7.87 7.71 -0.50
CA ASP A 73 7.16 7.93 0.76
C ASP A 73 6.90 6.59 1.46
N LEU A 74 6.38 5.60 0.73
CA LEU A 74 6.04 4.29 1.27
C LEU A 74 7.29 3.49 1.65
N ASP A 75 8.34 3.56 0.85
CA ASP A 75 9.63 2.93 1.17
C ASP A 75 10.25 3.53 2.45
N SER A 76 10.17 4.86 2.60
CA SER A 76 10.62 5.57 3.81
C SER A 76 9.82 5.15 5.04
N LEU A 77 8.50 4.97 4.91
CA LEU A 77 7.65 4.47 6.00
C LEU A 77 7.99 3.02 6.37
N LEU A 78 8.23 2.17 5.38
CA LEU A 78 8.59 0.78 5.61
C LEU A 78 9.92 0.64 6.38
N LYS A 79 10.89 1.51 6.12
CA LYS A 79 12.18 1.54 6.84
C LYS A 79 12.08 1.97 8.31
N LYS A 80 10.96 2.60 8.71
CA LYS A 80 10.73 3.05 10.10
C LYS A 80 10.05 1.99 10.99
N LEU A 81 9.59 0.86 10.42
CA LEU A 81 8.87 -0.23 11.12
C LEU A 81 9.79 -1.40 11.46
#